data_AF-A0A929E4B0-F1
#
_entry.id   AF-A0A929E4B0-F1
#
_cell.length_a   1.000
_cell.length_b   1.000
_cell.length_c   1.000
_cell.angle_alpha   90.00
_cell.angle_beta   90.00
_cell.angle_gamma   90.00
#
_symmetry.space_group_name_H-M   'P 1'
#
loop_
_entity.id
_entity.type
_entity.pdbx_description
1 polymer ?
#
loop_
_entity_poly.entity_id
_entity_poly.type
_entity_poly.pdbx_seq_one_letter_code
_entity_poly.pdbx_strand_id
1 'polypeptide(L)'
;MTAELDFIHALETKVKEQLSAQRVGYLLGAGSSYLDGIGYPLAIELWDRIKDCITDTERRDEIQAKLDAGASGIEHALDLLDDGGPVEGPHRHLVAAAIAELFMPLVPSLDHHVEFVKRLAQRPDPSVKVFNLNYDPLIERAAERAQARLSDGFVGHENAFFEPAVFEERIGRIRGTHRGRQF
;
A
#
# COMPACT_ATOMS: atom_id res chain seq x y z
N MET A 1 38.09 -10.09 -0.41
CA MET A 1 37.21 -10.69 0.61
C MET A 1 37.02 -9.80 1.82
N THR A 2 38.05 -9.13 2.35
CA THR A 2 37.91 -8.22 3.52
C THR A 2 37.06 -6.97 3.22
N ALA A 3 37.30 -6.28 2.12
CA ALA A 3 36.56 -5.04 1.78
C ALA A 3 35.05 -5.24 1.54
N GLU A 4 34.64 -6.41 1.04
CA GLU A 4 33.23 -6.74 0.81
C GLU A 4 32.50 -7.04 2.13
N LEU A 5 33.16 -7.76 3.04
CA LEU A 5 32.67 -7.98 4.41
C LEU A 5 32.57 -6.67 5.19
N ASP A 6 33.56 -5.78 5.03
CA ASP A 6 33.57 -4.45 5.66
C ASP A 6 32.40 -3.59 5.14
N PHE A 7 32.11 -3.66 3.84
CA PHE A 7 30.98 -2.95 3.24
C PHE A 7 29.63 -3.48 3.73
N ILE A 8 29.42 -4.80 3.71
CA ILE A 8 28.17 -5.41 4.20
C ILE A 8 27.94 -5.04 5.66
N HIS A 9 28.98 -5.13 6.50
CA HIS A 9 28.88 -4.77 7.90
C HIS A 9 28.54 -3.29 8.11
N ALA A 10 29.16 -2.39 7.34
CA ALA A 10 28.87 -0.96 7.39
C ALA A 10 27.42 -0.67 6.95
N LEU A 11 26.94 -1.33 5.89
CA LEU A 11 25.58 -1.20 5.40
C LEU A 11 24.56 -1.68 6.43
N GLU A 12 24.74 -2.88 7.00
CA GLU A 12 23.85 -3.42 8.04
C GLU A 12 23.80 -2.51 9.27
N THR A 13 24.95 -1.99 9.69
CA THR A 13 25.04 -1.04 10.80
C THR A 13 24.23 0.21 10.47
N LYS A 14 24.41 0.76 9.26
CA LYS A 14 23.68 1.95 8.84
C LYS A 14 22.17 1.71 8.76
N VAL A 15 21.73 0.57 8.24
CA VAL A 15 20.32 0.20 8.17
C VAL A 15 19.73 0.07 9.58
N LYS A 16 20.43 -0.61 10.51
CA LYS A 16 20.00 -0.73 11.91
C LYS A 16 19.87 0.64 12.59
N GLU A 17 20.83 1.55 12.37
CA GLU A 17 20.75 2.93 12.85
C GLU A 17 19.52 3.67 12.31
N GLN A 18 19.25 3.58 11.01
CA GLN A 18 18.09 4.26 10.40
C GLN A 18 16.76 3.67 10.90
N LEU A 19 16.66 2.34 11.01
CA LEU A 19 15.45 1.67 11.47
C LEU A 19 15.20 1.89 12.97
N SER A 20 16.25 2.09 13.77
CA SER A 20 16.12 2.40 15.20
C SER A 20 15.90 3.89 15.48
N ALA A 21 16.07 4.76 14.48
CA ALA A 21 15.86 6.19 14.63
C ALA A 21 14.43 6.50 15.08
N GLN A 22 14.29 7.54 15.91
CA GLN A 22 13.00 7.96 16.47
C GLN A 22 11.99 8.38 15.39
N ARG A 23 12.50 8.98 14.30
CA ARG A 23 11.68 9.53 13.21
C ARG A 23 11.84 8.71 11.94
N VAL A 24 11.51 7.42 12.04
CA VAL A 24 11.45 6.54 10.87
C VAL A 24 10.07 6.61 10.21
N GLY A 25 10.06 6.57 8.88
CA GLY A 25 8.86 6.39 8.07
C GLY A 25 9.08 5.26 7.07
N TYR A 26 7.99 4.61 6.66
CA TYR A 26 8.01 3.51 5.70
C TYR A 26 7.23 3.89 4.46
N LEU A 27 7.75 3.55 3.28
CA LEU A 27 7.07 3.66 2.00
C LEU A 27 6.91 2.25 1.44
N LEU A 28 5.68 1.81 1.27
CA LEU A 28 5.32 0.50 0.73
C LEU A 28 4.79 0.68 -0.70
N GLY A 29 5.16 -0.24 -1.57
CA GLY A 29 4.62 -0.33 -2.92
C GLY A 29 4.32 -1.78 -3.27
N ALA A 30 3.95 -2.07 -4.52
CA ALA A 30 3.33 -3.35 -4.89
C ALA A 30 4.17 -4.58 -4.50
N GLY A 31 5.49 -4.44 -4.42
CA GLY A 31 6.40 -5.50 -3.97
C GLY A 31 6.12 -6.01 -2.54
N SER A 32 5.59 -5.19 -1.62
CA SER A 32 5.21 -5.66 -0.28
C SER A 32 4.01 -6.61 -0.32
N SER A 33 3.14 -6.43 -1.31
CA SER A 33 1.91 -7.21 -1.48
C SER A 33 2.08 -8.38 -2.46
N TYR A 34 3.18 -8.42 -3.22
CA TYR A 34 3.47 -9.48 -4.20
C TYR A 34 3.72 -10.84 -3.58
N LEU A 35 4.40 -10.88 -2.41
CA LEU A 35 4.65 -12.08 -1.62
C LEU A 35 5.18 -13.25 -2.49
N ASP A 36 6.28 -13.04 -3.23
CA ASP A 36 6.87 -14.08 -4.10
C ASP A 36 5.89 -14.70 -5.13
N GLY A 37 4.89 -13.91 -5.58
CA GLY A 37 3.92 -14.32 -6.60
C GLY A 37 2.66 -15.00 -6.07
N ILE A 38 2.54 -15.18 -4.74
CA ILE A 38 1.31 -15.71 -4.11
C ILE A 38 0.37 -14.60 -3.58
N GLY A 39 0.76 -13.33 -3.73
CA GLY A 39 -0.03 -12.17 -3.34
C GLY A 39 -0.66 -11.42 -4.52
N TYR A 40 -0.71 -10.09 -4.41
CA TYR A 40 -1.21 -9.22 -5.47
C TYR A 40 -0.18 -9.06 -6.59
N PRO A 41 -0.59 -9.08 -7.87
CA PRO A 41 0.34 -8.96 -8.99
C PRO A 41 1.01 -7.58 -9.05
N LEU A 42 2.22 -7.55 -9.61
CA LEU A 42 2.91 -6.29 -9.91
C LEU A 42 2.25 -5.56 -11.08
N ALA A 43 2.41 -4.23 -11.13
CA ALA A 43 1.84 -3.40 -12.20
C ALA A 43 2.21 -3.87 -13.62
N ILE A 44 3.44 -4.38 -13.79
CA ILE A 44 3.93 -4.92 -15.07
C ILE A 44 3.22 -6.19 -15.52
N GLU A 45 2.59 -6.93 -14.60
CA GLU A 45 1.87 -8.18 -14.89
C GLU A 45 0.37 -7.95 -15.06
N LEU A 46 -0.14 -6.77 -14.70
CA LEU A 46 -1.59 -6.54 -14.60
C LEU A 46 -2.29 -6.75 -15.93
N TRP A 47 -1.79 -6.16 -17.01
CA TRP A 47 -2.46 -6.23 -18.30
C TRP A 47 -2.64 -7.68 -18.78
N ASP A 48 -1.58 -8.49 -18.71
CA ASP A 48 -1.64 -9.89 -19.13
C ASP A 48 -2.59 -10.73 -18.26
N ARG A 49 -2.82 -10.34 -17.01
CA ARG A 49 -3.73 -11.04 -16.10
C ARG A 49 -5.19 -10.63 -16.26
N ILE A 50 -5.48 -9.43 -16.76
CA ILE A 50 -6.85 -8.89 -16.82
C ILE A 50 -7.43 -8.83 -18.24
N LYS A 51 -6.60 -8.78 -19.29
CA LYS A 51 -7.07 -8.52 -20.67
C LYS A 51 -8.13 -9.51 -21.15
N ASP A 52 -8.02 -10.78 -20.75
CA ASP A 52 -8.96 -11.83 -21.14
C ASP A 52 -10.29 -11.77 -20.37
N CYS A 53 -10.34 -11.04 -19.24
CA CYS A 53 -11.57 -10.77 -18.49
C CYS A 53 -12.40 -9.62 -19.12
N ILE A 54 -11.77 -8.78 -19.95
CA ILE A 54 -12.45 -7.66 -20.61
C ILE A 54 -13.26 -8.19 -21.80
N THR A 55 -14.59 -8.23 -21.63
CA THR A 55 -15.53 -8.74 -22.64
C THR A 55 -15.74 -7.79 -23.82
N ASP A 56 -15.51 -6.49 -23.62
CA ASP A 56 -15.50 -5.50 -24.69
C ASP A 56 -14.22 -5.63 -25.52
N THR A 57 -14.30 -6.45 -26.57
CA THR A 57 -13.15 -6.78 -27.42
C THR A 57 -12.63 -5.57 -28.18
N GLU A 58 -13.50 -4.65 -28.60
CA GLU A 58 -13.09 -3.45 -29.35
C GLU A 58 -12.18 -2.58 -28.49
N ARG A 59 -12.63 -2.22 -27.29
CA ARG A 59 -11.84 -1.37 -26.38
C ARG A 59 -10.61 -2.08 -25.82
N ARG A 60 -10.69 -3.39 -25.59
CA ARG A 60 -9.52 -4.20 -25.20
C ARG A 60 -8.45 -4.14 -26.29
N ASP A 61 -8.84 -4.32 -27.54
CA ASP A 61 -7.91 -4.33 -28.68
C ASP A 61 -7.31 -2.93 -28.92
N GLU A 62 -8.05 -1.85 -28.66
CA GLU A 62 -7.51 -0.48 -28.66
C GLU A 62 -6.41 -0.27 -27.61
N ILE A 63 -6.60 -0.78 -26.38
CA ILE A 63 -5.59 -0.73 -25.31
C ILE A 63 -4.35 -1.55 -25.71
N GLN A 64 -4.56 -2.77 -26.22
CA GLN A 64 -3.48 -3.61 -26.71
C GLN A 64 -2.67 -2.92 -27.81
N ALA A 65 -3.34 -2.25 -28.75
CA ALA A 65 -2.67 -1.52 -29.83
C ALA A 65 -1.76 -0.39 -29.30
N LYS A 66 -2.13 0.29 -28.19
CA LYS A 66 -1.25 1.29 -27.55
C LYS A 66 -0.03 0.66 -26.90
N LEU A 67 -0.21 -0.49 -26.24
CA LEU A 67 0.89 -1.25 -25.64
C LEU A 67 1.86 -1.75 -26.72
N ASP A 68 1.33 -2.31 -27.81
CA ASP A 68 2.12 -2.78 -28.96
C ASP A 68 2.87 -1.64 -29.66
N ALA A 69 2.29 -0.43 -29.64
CA ALA A 69 2.94 0.79 -30.14
C ALA A 69 4.03 1.35 -29.22
N GLY A 70 4.31 0.69 -28.09
CA GLY A 70 5.41 1.04 -27.18
C GLY A 70 5.00 1.87 -25.96
N ALA A 71 3.71 1.88 -25.58
CA ALA A 71 3.33 2.43 -24.28
C ALA A 71 4.05 1.68 -23.15
N SER A 72 4.55 2.42 -22.16
CA SER A 72 5.40 1.91 -21.08
C SER A 72 4.65 1.07 -20.03
N GLY A 73 3.33 0.97 -20.14
CA GLY A 73 2.45 0.25 -19.23
C GLY A 73 1.00 0.58 -19.48
N ILE A 74 0.10 -0.10 -18.76
CA ILE A 74 -1.35 0.06 -18.91
C ILE A 74 -1.82 1.49 -18.62
N GLU A 75 -1.24 2.17 -17.63
CA GLU A 75 -1.57 3.56 -17.30
C GLU A 75 -1.27 4.50 -18.47
N HIS A 76 -0.07 4.41 -19.05
CA HIS A 76 0.31 5.21 -20.20
C HIS A 76 -0.53 4.86 -21.44
N ALA A 77 -0.88 3.59 -21.63
CA ALA A 77 -1.79 3.19 -22.72
C ALA A 77 -3.17 3.85 -22.57
N LEU A 78 -3.70 3.92 -21.35
CA LEU A 78 -4.97 4.60 -21.04
C LEU A 78 -4.85 6.12 -21.20
N ASP A 79 -3.75 6.73 -20.75
CA ASP A 79 -3.49 8.16 -20.95
C ASP A 79 -3.51 8.56 -22.44
N LEU A 80 -3.03 7.67 -23.33
CA LEU A 80 -3.03 7.89 -24.79
C LEU A 80 -4.40 7.67 -25.46
N LEU A 81 -5.36 7.10 -24.74
CA LEU A 81 -6.74 6.87 -25.20
C LEU A 81 -7.71 7.90 -24.63
N ASP A 82 -7.35 8.54 -23.52
CA ASP A 82 -8.14 9.63 -22.97
C ASP A 82 -8.07 10.90 -23.84
N ASP A 83 -9.18 11.61 -23.90
CA ASP A 83 -9.31 12.90 -24.59
C ASP A 83 -8.91 14.09 -23.70
N GLY A 84 -8.45 13.83 -22.47
CA GLY A 84 -8.13 14.85 -21.46
C GLY A 84 -9.36 15.53 -20.86
N GLY A 85 -10.55 14.97 -21.04
CA GLY A 85 -11.79 15.46 -20.46
C GLY A 85 -11.85 15.31 -18.94
N PRO A 86 -12.77 16.03 -18.26
CA PRO A 86 -12.93 15.96 -16.80
C PRO A 86 -13.62 14.68 -16.33
N VAL A 87 -14.14 13.87 -17.24
CA VAL A 87 -14.80 12.59 -16.96
C VAL A 87 -13.86 11.49 -17.41
N GLU A 88 -13.60 10.52 -16.54
CA GLU A 88 -12.78 9.36 -16.88
C GLU A 88 -13.34 8.63 -18.12
N GLY A 89 -12.46 8.34 -19.07
CA GLY A 89 -12.82 7.62 -20.29
C GLY A 89 -13.31 6.19 -20.01
N PRO A 90 -14.12 5.60 -20.91
CA PRO A 90 -14.69 4.27 -20.72
C PRO A 90 -13.61 3.18 -20.57
N HIS A 91 -12.42 3.35 -21.15
CA HIS A 91 -11.30 2.41 -21.03
C HIS A 91 -10.79 2.29 -19.60
N ARG A 92 -10.69 3.39 -18.85
CA ARG A 92 -10.25 3.36 -17.44
C ARG A 92 -11.22 2.59 -16.58
N HIS A 93 -12.52 2.81 -16.76
CA HIS A 93 -13.54 2.10 -16.01
C HIS A 93 -13.47 0.59 -16.28
N LEU A 94 -13.30 0.19 -17.54
CA LEU A 94 -13.14 -1.23 -17.90
C LEU A 94 -11.92 -1.87 -17.25
N VAL A 95 -10.78 -1.20 -17.31
CA VAL A 95 -9.55 -1.70 -16.68
C VAL A 95 -9.69 -1.77 -15.16
N ALA A 96 -10.24 -0.74 -14.53
CA ALA A 96 -10.47 -0.71 -13.08
C ALA A 96 -11.41 -1.83 -12.62
N ALA A 97 -12.49 -2.09 -13.36
CA ALA A 97 -13.41 -3.19 -13.11
C ALA A 97 -12.70 -4.56 -13.23
N ALA A 98 -11.91 -4.76 -14.29
CA ALA A 98 -11.18 -6.02 -14.47
C ALA A 98 -10.09 -6.25 -13.40
N ILE A 99 -9.41 -5.18 -12.94
CA ILE A 99 -8.49 -5.26 -11.80
C ILE A 99 -9.25 -5.64 -10.52
N ALA A 100 -10.41 -5.03 -10.26
CA ALA A 100 -11.23 -5.36 -9.10
C ALA A 100 -11.67 -6.83 -9.12
N GLU A 101 -12.13 -7.34 -10.27
CA GLU A 101 -12.50 -8.76 -10.44
C GLU A 101 -11.31 -9.70 -10.18
N LEU A 102 -10.11 -9.34 -10.64
CA LEU A 102 -8.89 -10.11 -10.36
C LEU A 102 -8.52 -10.09 -8.87
N PHE A 103 -8.70 -8.94 -8.20
CA PHE A 103 -8.22 -8.71 -6.83
C PHE A 103 -9.18 -9.24 -5.78
N MET A 104 -10.49 -9.14 -6.01
CA MET A 104 -11.54 -9.54 -5.07
C MET A 104 -11.39 -10.95 -4.46
N PRO A 105 -11.08 -12.01 -5.23
CA PRO A 105 -10.96 -13.35 -4.67
C PRO A 105 -9.63 -13.60 -3.94
N LEU A 106 -8.66 -12.68 -4.04
CA LEU A 106 -7.34 -12.89 -3.46
C LEU A 106 -7.39 -12.80 -1.94
N VAL A 107 -6.83 -13.82 -1.29
CA VAL A 107 -6.65 -13.85 0.18
C VAL A 107 -5.19 -14.17 0.50
N PRO A 108 -4.25 -13.23 0.25
CA PRO A 108 -2.84 -13.48 0.51
C PRO A 108 -2.55 -13.66 2.00
N SER A 109 -1.42 -14.29 2.32
CA SER A 109 -0.96 -14.40 3.71
C SER A 109 -0.67 -13.01 4.29
N LEU A 110 -1.02 -12.83 5.57
CA LEU A 110 -0.76 -11.61 6.32
C LEU A 110 0.49 -11.71 7.19
N ASP A 111 1.21 -12.83 7.20
CA ASP A 111 2.23 -13.11 8.24
C ASP A 111 3.34 -12.05 8.29
N HIS A 112 3.88 -11.65 7.13
CA HIS A 112 4.90 -10.59 7.06
C HIS A 112 4.35 -9.22 7.47
N HIS A 113 3.13 -8.88 7.02
CA HIS A 113 2.47 -7.62 7.35
C HIS A 113 2.13 -7.53 8.84
N VAL A 114 1.64 -8.62 9.44
CA VAL A 114 1.33 -8.72 10.87
C VAL A 114 2.60 -8.56 11.69
N GLU A 115 3.69 -9.23 11.31
CA GLU A 115 4.96 -9.10 12.01
C GLU A 115 5.52 -7.67 11.90
N PHE A 116 5.43 -7.07 10.71
CA PHE A 116 5.79 -5.67 10.50
C PHE A 116 5.01 -4.73 11.42
N VAL A 117 3.67 -4.79 11.40
CA VAL A 117 2.81 -3.93 12.22
C VAL A 117 3.04 -4.17 13.72
N LYS A 118 3.18 -5.43 14.16
CA LYS A 118 3.49 -5.76 15.56
C LYS A 118 4.78 -5.09 16.04
N ARG A 119 5.84 -5.13 15.24
CA ARG A 119 7.12 -4.49 15.57
C ARG A 119 6.99 -2.97 15.64
N LEU A 120 6.21 -2.36 14.73
CA LEU A 120 5.95 -0.92 14.79
C LEU A 120 5.16 -0.52 16.05
N ALA A 121 4.14 -1.30 16.40
CA ALA A 121 3.30 -1.03 17.57
C ALA A 121 4.04 -1.15 18.92
N GLN A 122 5.18 -1.87 18.96
CA GLN A 122 6.03 -2.00 20.14
C GLN A 122 7.01 -0.84 20.32
N ARG A 123 7.11 0.07 19.35
CA ARG A 123 8.02 1.21 19.43
C ARG A 123 7.56 2.20 20.51
N PRO A 124 8.50 2.89 21.17
CA PRO A 124 8.15 3.96 22.11
C PRO A 124 7.52 5.17 21.41
N ASP A 125 7.73 5.32 20.10
CA ASP A 125 7.19 6.39 19.29
C ASP A 125 5.67 6.24 19.13
N PRO A 126 4.85 7.26 19.47
CA PRO A 126 3.40 7.13 19.50
C PRO A 126 2.75 7.08 18.11
N SER A 127 3.46 7.46 17.04
CA SER A 127 2.94 7.46 15.67
C SER A 127 4.10 7.23 14.69
N VAL A 128 4.11 6.06 14.06
CA VAL A 128 5.02 5.73 12.96
C VAL A 128 4.27 5.93 11.65
N LYS A 129 4.85 6.67 10.71
CA LYS A 129 4.21 6.95 9.43
C LYS A 129 4.49 5.81 8.43
N VAL A 130 3.43 5.25 7.88
CA VAL A 130 3.47 4.25 6.80
C VAL A 130 2.73 4.85 5.61
N PHE A 131 3.44 5.11 4.54
CA PHE A 131 2.89 5.54 3.25
C PHE A 131 2.73 4.29 2.41
N ASN A 132 1.49 3.96 2.05
CA ASN A 132 1.18 2.80 1.23
C ASN A 132 0.73 3.28 -0.16
N LEU A 133 1.42 2.83 -1.21
CA LEU A 133 1.03 3.09 -2.59
C LEU A 133 0.10 2.02 -3.16
N ASN A 134 -0.21 0.99 -2.36
CA ASN A 134 -1.03 -0.12 -2.78
C ASN A 134 -2.51 0.14 -2.49
N TYR A 135 -3.37 -0.37 -3.36
CA TYR A 135 -4.83 -0.34 -3.18
C TYR A 135 -5.37 -1.53 -2.37
N ASP A 136 -4.51 -2.52 -2.08
CA ASP A 136 -4.91 -3.68 -1.29
C ASP A 136 -5.03 -3.36 0.21
N PRO A 137 -5.91 -4.07 0.95
CA PRO A 137 -6.15 -3.80 2.37
C PRO A 137 -5.23 -4.60 3.32
N LEU A 138 -4.03 -5.02 2.87
CA LEU A 138 -3.22 -5.96 3.66
C LEU A 138 -2.68 -5.35 4.96
N ILE A 139 -2.38 -4.05 4.99
CA ILE A 139 -1.87 -3.37 6.19
C ILE A 139 -2.97 -3.19 7.24
N GLU A 140 -4.16 -2.80 6.80
CA GLU A 140 -5.36 -2.61 7.62
C GLU A 140 -5.73 -3.93 8.28
N ARG A 141 -5.86 -5.00 7.47
CA ARG A 141 -6.16 -6.36 7.96
C ARG A 141 -5.06 -6.90 8.88
N ALA A 142 -3.79 -6.58 8.59
CA ALA A 142 -2.68 -6.97 9.45
C ALA A 142 -2.70 -6.25 10.80
N ALA A 143 -3.07 -4.96 10.82
CA ALA A 143 -3.21 -4.18 12.05
C ALA A 143 -4.32 -4.73 12.94
N GLU A 144 -5.47 -5.07 12.37
CA GLU A 144 -6.57 -5.75 13.08
C GLU A 144 -6.09 -7.07 13.69
N ARG A 145 -5.43 -7.92 12.91
CA ARG A 145 -4.91 -9.23 13.36
C ARG A 145 -3.79 -9.10 14.39
N ALA A 146 -3.00 -8.02 14.32
CA ALA A 146 -1.98 -7.68 15.30
C ALA A 146 -2.55 -7.01 16.56
N GLN A 147 -3.84 -6.67 16.57
CA GLN A 147 -4.47 -5.84 17.61
C GLN A 147 -3.73 -4.50 17.81
N ALA A 148 -3.18 -3.96 16.72
CA ALA A 148 -2.46 -2.70 16.70
C ALA A 148 -3.40 -1.57 16.26
N ARG A 149 -3.30 -0.41 16.90
CA ARG A 149 -4.05 0.77 16.46
C ARG A 149 -3.47 1.29 15.15
N LEU A 150 -4.34 1.43 14.15
CA LEU A 150 -4.05 2.09 12.88
C LEU A 150 -4.85 3.40 12.79
N SER A 151 -4.27 4.38 12.11
CA SER A 151 -4.95 5.63 11.75
C SER A 151 -4.66 5.89 10.28
N ASP A 152 -5.67 5.66 9.44
CA ASP A 152 -5.65 5.82 7.98
C ASP A 152 -6.32 7.14 7.52
N GLY A 153 -6.82 7.93 8.48
CA GLY A 153 -7.50 9.20 8.24
C GLY A 153 -8.99 9.07 7.97
N PHE A 154 -9.55 7.86 8.01
CA PHE A 154 -10.99 7.64 7.91
C PHE A 154 -11.58 7.30 9.28
N VAL A 155 -12.76 7.87 9.56
CA VAL A 155 -13.50 7.66 10.80
C VAL A 155 -14.97 7.38 10.50
N GLY A 156 -15.64 6.68 11.41
CA GLY A 156 -17.03 6.27 11.25
C GLY A 156 -17.16 4.78 10.92
N HIS A 157 -18.27 4.19 11.37
CA HIS A 157 -18.48 2.74 11.26
C HIS A 157 -19.27 2.35 10.00
N GLU A 158 -20.41 2.99 9.77
CA GLU A 158 -21.30 2.68 8.64
C GLU A 158 -21.04 3.58 7.43
N ASN A 159 -20.77 4.87 7.68
CA ASN A 159 -20.50 5.87 6.66
C ASN A 159 -19.15 6.52 6.99
N ALA A 160 -18.07 5.81 6.67
CA ALA A 160 -16.73 6.31 6.93
C ALA A 160 -16.49 7.62 6.14
N PHE A 161 -15.90 8.62 6.78
CA PHE A 161 -15.54 9.90 6.16
C PHE A 161 -14.09 10.26 6.51
N PHE A 162 -13.45 11.03 5.63
CA PHE A 162 -12.08 11.45 5.82
C PHE A 162 -11.99 12.60 6.83
N GLU A 163 -11.16 12.43 7.86
CA GLU A 163 -10.85 13.44 8.87
C GLU A 163 -9.33 13.54 9.06
N PRO A 164 -8.66 14.56 8.46
CA PRO A 164 -7.20 14.67 8.50
C PRO A 164 -6.64 14.91 9.91
N ALA A 165 -7.44 15.48 10.82
CA ALA A 165 -7.02 15.73 12.20
C ALA A 165 -6.67 14.45 12.96
N VAL A 166 -7.19 13.28 12.53
CA VAL A 166 -6.92 11.97 13.14
C VAL A 166 -5.43 11.62 13.11
N PHE A 167 -4.68 12.09 12.12
CA PHE A 167 -3.24 11.84 12.03
C PHE A 167 -2.41 12.59 13.10
N GLU A 168 -3.01 13.60 13.74
CA GLU A 168 -2.42 14.40 14.81
C GLU A 168 -2.83 13.92 16.21
N GLU A 169 -3.82 13.04 16.30
CA GLU A 169 -4.30 12.52 17.58
C GLU A 169 -3.20 11.80 18.35
N ARG A 170 -3.06 12.16 19.62
CA ARG A 170 -2.19 11.48 20.57
C ARG A 170 -3.03 10.87 21.68
N ILE A 171 -3.02 9.53 21.79
CA ILE A 171 -3.61 8.87 22.96
C ILE A 171 -2.62 9.00 24.12
N GLY A 172 -2.96 9.86 25.07
CA GLY A 172 -2.36 9.87 26.39
C GLY A 172 -3.06 8.88 27.30
N ARG A 173 -2.30 8.04 28.01
CA ARG A 173 -2.85 7.29 29.15
C ARG A 173 -2.76 8.18 30.38
N ILE A 174 -3.88 8.74 30.83
CA ILE A 174 -3.93 9.47 32.11
C ILE A 174 -3.65 8.45 33.22
N ARG A 175 -2.42 8.44 33.72
CA ARG A 175 -2.12 7.79 35.00
C ARG A 175 -2.64 8.70 36.09
N GLY A 176 -3.88 8.44 36.51
CA GLY A 176 -4.44 9.12 37.68
C GLY A 176 -3.54 8.86 38.88
N THR A 177 -2.74 9.85 39.26
CA THR A 177 -2.22 9.92 40.62
C THR A 177 -3.22 10.73 41.44
N HIS A 178 -3.31 10.48 42.74
CA HIS A 178 -4.22 11.17 43.67
C HIS A 178 -4.06 12.70 43.71
N ARG A 179 -3.14 13.29 42.93
CA ARG A 179 -2.79 14.71 42.89
C ARG A 179 -2.85 15.27 41.46
N GLY A 180 -4.06 15.34 40.88
CA GLY A 180 -4.33 16.15 39.69
C GLY A 180 -3.86 15.57 38.34
N ARG A 181 -4.54 16.01 37.27
CA ARG A 181 -4.26 15.62 35.88
C ARG A 181 -3.00 16.34 35.38
N GLN A 182 -2.05 15.60 34.79
CA GLN A 182 -1.01 16.15 33.93
C GLN A 182 -1.17 15.54 32.53
N PHE A 183 -1.05 16.40 31.51
CA PHE A 183 -0.95 16.03 30.09
C PHE A 183 0.51 15.82 29.71
#